data_AF-A0A9E1HBG6-F1
#
_entry.id   AF-A0A9E1HBG6-F1
#
_cell.length_a   1.000
_cell.length_b   1.000
_cell.length_c   1.000
_cell.angle_alpha   90.00
_cell.angle_beta   90.00
_cell.angle_gamma   90.00
#
_symmetry.space_group_name_H-M   'P 1'
#
loop_
_entity.id
_entity.type
_entity.pdbx_description
1 polymer ?
#
loop_
_entity_poly.entity_id
_entity_poly.type
_entity_poly.pdbx_seq_one_letter_code
_entity_poly.pdbx_strand_id
1 'polypeptide(L)'
;MNFIKKNWKGVLLCLIIAIPSWILGKIFPIVGGPVFAILLGMVITLLVRDKSALQSGITFVSKKILQYAVILLGFGMNLSVILQTGK
;
A
#
# COMPACT_ATOMS: atom_id res chain seq x y z
N MET A 1 -5.36 -11.97 -21.07
CA MET A 1 -5.54 -12.02 -19.61
C MET A 1 -4.22 -12.30 -18.83
N ASN A 2 -3.10 -11.67 -19.20
CA ASN A 2 -1.77 -11.96 -18.60
C ASN A 2 -1.23 -10.88 -17.65
N PHE A 3 -1.77 -9.67 -17.68
CA PHE A 3 -1.32 -8.56 -16.82
C PHE A 3 -1.66 -8.78 -15.34
N ILE A 4 -2.88 -9.25 -15.04
CA ILE A 4 -3.32 -9.50 -13.67
C ILE A 4 -2.61 -10.71 -13.05
N LYS A 5 -2.40 -11.81 -13.80
CA LYS A 5 -1.63 -12.97 -13.31
C LYS A 5 -0.17 -12.64 -12.99
N LYS A 6 0.43 -11.68 -13.71
CA LYS A 6 1.83 -11.26 -13.49
C LYS A 6 1.96 -10.24 -12.36
N ASN A 7 1.02 -9.29 -12.25
CA ASN A 7 1.00 -8.27 -11.20
C ASN A 7 0.59 -8.83 -9.84
N TRP A 8 -0.19 -9.92 -9.80
CA TRP A 8 -0.67 -10.55 -8.57
C TRP A 8 0.48 -10.93 -7.62
N LYS A 9 1.61 -11.41 -8.15
CA LYS A 9 2.78 -11.76 -7.34
C LYS A 9 3.37 -10.55 -6.60
N GLY A 10 3.45 -9.39 -7.27
CA GLY A 10 3.94 -8.15 -6.65
C GLY A 10 2.96 -7.54 -5.66
N VAL A 11 1.65 -7.63 -5.93
CA VAL A 11 0.60 -7.19 -4.99
C VAL A 11 0.58 -8.07 -3.74
N LEU A 12 0.68 -9.39 -3.90
CA LEU A 12 0.71 -10.35 -2.80
C LEU A 12 1.94 -10.14 -1.92
N LEU A 13 3.11 -9.93 -2.52
CA LEU A 13 4.33 -9.58 -1.80
C LEU A 13 4.14 -8.28 -1.00
N CYS A 14 3.57 -7.25 -1.62
CA CYS A 14 3.31 -5.98 -0.95
C CYS A 14 2.33 -6.13 0.23
N LEU A 15 1.32 -6.98 0.11
CA LEU A 15 0.38 -7.33 1.19
C LEU A 15 1.08 -8.06 2.35
N ILE A 16 1.92 -9.05 2.03
CA ILE A 16 2.69 -9.81 3.03
C ILE A 16 3.65 -8.90 3.80
N ILE A 17 4.17 -7.84 3.18
CA ILE A 17 5.03 -6.85 3.85
C ILE A 17 4.19 -5.85 4.65
N ALA A 18 3.04 -5.43 4.11
CA ALA A 18 2.18 -4.44 4.76
C ALA A 18 1.59 -4.94 6.08
N ILE A 19 1.19 -6.22 6.17
CA ILE A 19 0.61 -6.81 7.39
C ILE A 19 1.56 -6.71 8.61
N PRO A 20 2.80 -7.23 8.56
CA PRO A 20 3.73 -7.12 9.67
C PRO A 20 4.12 -5.66 9.91
N SER A 21 4.34 -4.83 8.89
CA SER A 21 4.62 -3.41 9.09
C SER A 21 3.49 -2.67 9.80
N TRP A 22 2.23 -3.02 9.52
CA TRP A 22 1.09 -2.41 10.19
C TRP A 22 1.00 -2.83 11.66
N ILE A 23 1.25 -4.11 11.96
CA ILE A 23 1.29 -4.63 13.33
C ILE A 23 2.44 -3.97 14.12
N LEU A 24 3.66 -3.95 13.56
CA LEU A 24 4.81 -3.29 14.20
C LEU A 24 4.60 -1.79 14.38
N GLY A 25 4.02 -1.11 13.38
CA GLY A 25 3.71 0.31 13.45
C GLY A 25 2.65 0.66 14.50
N LYS A 26 1.75 -0.27 14.83
CA LYS A 26 0.77 -0.10 15.91
C LYS A 26 1.42 -0.24 17.29
N ILE A 27 2.40 -1.13 17.42
CA ILE A 27 3.13 -1.38 18.67
C ILE A 27 4.09 -0.24 18.98
N PHE A 28 4.73 0.34 17.96
CA PHE A 28 5.63 1.49 18.08
C PHE A 28 5.04 2.74 17.37
N PRO A 29 4.05 3.41 17.98
CA PRO A 29 3.37 4.56 17.37
C PRO A 29 4.25 5.82 17.25
N ILE A 30 5.47 5.82 17.80
CA ILE A 30 6.43 6.92 17.70
C ILE A 30 6.87 7.16 16.24
N VAL A 31 6.91 6.10 15.43
CA VAL A 31 7.52 6.13 14.09
C VAL A 31 6.50 5.90 12.96
N GLY A 32 5.32 5.36 13.29
CA GLY A 32 4.23 5.10 12.35
C GLY A 32 4.46 3.89 11.43
N GLY A 33 3.36 3.28 10.97
CA GLY A 33 3.38 2.14 10.05
C GLY A 33 4.18 2.34 8.75
N PRO A 34 4.21 3.54 8.12
CA PRO A 34 4.98 3.77 6.90
C PRO A 34 6.49 3.57 7.05
N VAL A 35 7.08 3.93 8.20
CA VAL A 35 8.55 3.83 8.38
C VAL A 35 8.99 2.38 8.49
N PHE A 36 8.23 1.54 9.21
CA PHE A 36 8.47 0.10 9.24
C PHE A 36 8.28 -0.56 7.86
N ALA A 37 7.33 -0.09 7.06
CA ALA A 37 7.13 -0.58 5.68
C ALA A 37 8.32 -0.26 4.77
N ILE A 38 8.89 0.94 4.90
CA ILE A 38 10.07 1.36 4.14
C ILE A 38 11.30 0.53 4.55
N LEU A 39 11.52 0.33 5.86
CA LEU A 39 12.64 -0.46 6.36
C LEU A 39 12.57 -1.93 5.90
N LEU A 40 11.41 -2.59 6.06
CA LEU A 40 11.22 -3.95 5.55
C LEU A 40 11.34 -4.02 4.03
N GLY A 41 10.80 -3.03 3.31
CA GLY A 41 10.95 -2.92 1.86
C GLY A 41 12.40 -2.85 1.41
N MET A 42 13.25 -2.08 2.10
CA MET A 42 14.69 -2.02 1.83
C MET A 42 15.38 -3.36 2.05
N VAL A 43 15.12 -4.04 3.18
CA VAL A 43 15.70 -5.35 3.49
C VAL A 43 15.30 -6.41 2.45
N ILE A 44 14.03 -6.43 2.05
CA ILE A 44 13.53 -7.39 1.07
C ILE A 44 14.08 -7.12 -0.33
N THR A 45 14.31 -5.85 -0.68
CA THR A 45 14.91 -5.47 -1.97
C THR A 45 16.36 -5.94 -2.10
N LEU A 46 17.07 -6.15 -0.98
CA LEU A 46 18.43 -6.73 -0.98
C LEU A 46 18.40 -8.26 -1.17
N LEU A 47 17.38 -8.95 -0.67
CA LEU A 47 17.19 -10.39 -0.82
C LEU A 47 16.66 -10.80 -2.21
N VAL A 48 15.85 -9.95 -2.84
CA VAL A 48 15.22 -10.27 -4.13
C VAL A 48 15.97 -9.59 -5.29
N ARG A 49 16.82 -10.38 -5.99
CA ARG A 49 17.54 -9.95 -7.20
C ARG A 49 16.64 -9.76 -8.42
N ASP A 50 15.57 -10.56 -8.56
CA ASP A 50 14.66 -10.52 -9.71
C ASP A 50 13.51 -9.51 -9.51
N LYS A 51 13.79 -8.26 -9.89
CA LYS A 51 12.85 -7.13 -9.71
C LYS A 51 11.78 -7.05 -10.79
N SER A 52 12.01 -7.65 -11.97
CA SER A 52 11.16 -7.47 -13.16
C SER A 52 9.69 -7.87 -12.94
N ALA A 53 9.45 -9.00 -12.25
CA ALA A 53 8.09 -9.47 -12.00
C ALA A 53 7.39 -8.72 -10.84
N LEU A 54 8.16 -8.19 -9.89
CA LEU A 54 7.62 -7.48 -8.71
C LEU A 54 7.35 -6.00 -9.01
N GLN A 55 8.19 -5.37 -9.85
CA GLN A 55 8.11 -3.96 -10.22
C GLN A 55 6.77 -3.62 -10.89
N SER A 56 6.23 -4.52 -11.70
CA SER A 56 4.91 -4.34 -12.32
C SER A 56 3.78 -4.29 -11.28
N GLY A 57 3.85 -5.13 -10.25
CA GLY A 57 2.89 -5.12 -9.13
C GLY A 57 3.06 -3.90 -8.22
N ILE A 58 4.29 -3.53 -7.88
CA ILE A 58 4.58 -2.34 -7.06
C ILE A 58 4.09 -1.06 -7.76
N THR A 59 4.34 -0.94 -9.07
CA THR A 59 3.87 0.20 -9.87
C THR A 59 2.35 0.27 -9.92
N PHE A 60 1.66 -0.88 -10.00
CA PHE A 60 0.21 -0.94 -9.96
C PHE A 60 -0.36 -0.43 -8.63
N VAL A 61 0.22 -0.88 -7.50
CA VAL A 61 -0.18 -0.41 -6.17
C VAL A 61 0.09 1.09 -6.00
N SER A 62 1.28 1.54 -6.37
CA SER A 62 1.68 2.94 -6.18
C SER A 62 0.93 3.94 -7.08
N LYS A 63 0.48 3.52 -8.27
CA LYS A 63 -0.27 4.41 -9.17
C LYS A 63 -1.78 4.23 -9.03
N LYS A 64 -2.31 3.04 -9.29
CA LYS A 64 -3.77 2.84 -9.29
C LYS A 64 -4.35 2.80 -7.87
N ILE A 65 -3.83 1.93 -7.01
CA ILE A 65 -4.42 1.72 -5.67
C ILE A 65 -4.26 2.99 -4.83
N LEU A 66 -3.09 3.63 -4.87
CA LEU A 66 -2.88 4.90 -4.17
C LEU A 66 -3.82 6.00 -4.68
N GLN A 67 -4.00 6.13 -6.00
CA GLN A 67 -4.91 7.13 -6.56
C GLN A 67 -6.36 6.88 -6.14
N TYR A 68 -6.84 5.62 -6.15
CA TYR A 68 -8.17 5.30 -5.65
C TYR A 68 -8.32 5.60 -4.15
N ALA A 69 -7.30 5.31 -3.34
CA ALA A 69 -7.31 5.63 -1.92
C ALA A 69 -7.42 7.15 -1.69
N VAL A 70 -6.68 7.96 -2.44
CA VAL A 70 -6.76 9.43 -2.36
C VAL A 70 -8.12 9.95 -2.82
N ILE A 71 -8.69 9.41 -3.90
CA ILE A 71 -10.03 9.79 -4.38
C ILE A 71 -11.08 9.47 -3.30
N LEU A 72 -11.06 8.26 -2.74
CA LEU A 72 -11.98 7.85 -1.67
C LEU A 72 -11.81 8.68 -0.40
N LEU A 73 -10.57 9.07 -0.06
CA LEU A 73 -10.29 9.89 1.12
C LEU A 73 -10.78 11.33 0.91
N GLY A 74 -10.59 11.89 -0.28
CA GLY A 74 -11.16 13.18 -0.67
C GLY A 74 -12.69 13.19 -0.68
N PHE A 75 -13.31 12.14 -1.24
CA PHE A 75 -14.76 11.94 -1.16
C PHE A 75 -15.23 11.75 0.28
N GLY A 76 -14.53 10.98 1.11
CA GLY A 76 -14.90 10.74 2.51
C GLY A 76 -14.95 12.02 3.33
N MET A 77 -13.98 12.93 3.14
CA MET A 77 -14.00 14.24 3.79
C MET A 77 -15.18 15.09 3.32
N ASN A 78 -15.50 15.11 2.03
CA ASN A 78 -16.60 15.91 1.49
C ASN A 78 -17.98 15.32 1.84
N LEU A 79 -18.17 14.01 1.66
CA LEU A 79 -19.42 13.32 1.99
C LEU A 79 -19.71 13.39 3.49
N SER A 80 -18.71 13.21 4.36
CA SER A 80 -18.92 13.28 5.81
C SER A 80 -19.39 14.67 6.25
N VAL A 81 -18.89 15.73 5.62
CA VAL A 81 -19.31 17.11 5.89
C VAL A 81 -20.71 17.40 5.31
N ILE A 82 -21.03 16.88 4.13
CA ILE A 82 -22.37 16.99 3.52
C ILE A 82 -23.42 16.23 4.34
N LEU A 83 -23.08 15.04 4.84
CA LEU A 83 -23.95 14.23 5.72
C LEU A 83 -24.15 14.88 7.10
N GLN A 84 -23.14 15.57 7.62
CA GLN A 84 -23.24 16.30 8.90
C GLN A 84 -23.99 17.63 8.77
N THR A 85 -23.79 18.37 7.67
CA THR A 85 -24.43 19.67 7.42
C THR A 85 -25.85 19.54 6.87
N GLY A 86 -26.17 18.45 6.18
CA GLY A 86 -27.50 18.16 5.64
C GLY A 86 -28.51 17.64 6.66
N LYS A 87 -28.25 17.83 7.96
CA LYS A 87 -29.13 17.50 9.08
C LYS A 87 -29.85 18.75 9.58
#